data_AF-A0A3B1DI72-F1
#
_entry.id   AF-A0A3B1DI72-F1
#
_cell.length_a   1.000
_cell.length_b   1.000
_cell.length_c   1.000
_cell.angle_alpha   90.00
_cell.angle_beta   90.00
_cell.angle_gamma   90.00
#
_symmetry.space_group_name_H-M   'P 1'
#
loop_
_entity.id
_entity.type
_entity.pdbx_description
1 polymer ?
#
loop_
_entity_poly.entity_id
_entity_poly.type
_entity_poly.pdbx_seq_one_letter_code
_entity_poly.pdbx_strand_id
1 'polypeptide(L)'
;MNKYTEKKHIRQFNTSGTCNPISDFYVSRSEELQKALENIKGVPGKTGGKYFTMFASRQMGKTTFIEELVGKLDKEIYEPVVTAIPVSPKSRVKQKKFS
;
A
#
# COMPACT_ATOMS: atom_id res chain seq x y z
N MET A 1 -14.13 -26.87 -34.03
CA MET A 1 -13.61 -25.47 -33.98
C MET A 1 -14.21 -24.82 -32.74
N ASN A 2 -13.49 -24.81 -31.61
CA ASN A 2 -14.03 -24.29 -30.35
C ASN A 2 -13.98 -22.77 -30.34
N LYS A 3 -15.16 -22.13 -30.36
CA LYS A 3 -15.32 -20.70 -30.13
C LYS A 3 -15.16 -20.42 -28.63
N TYR A 4 -13.95 -20.12 -28.18
CA TYR A 4 -13.77 -19.48 -26.89
C TYR A 4 -14.31 -18.05 -26.99
N THR A 5 -15.51 -17.84 -26.47
CA THR A 5 -16.04 -16.50 -26.22
C THR A 5 -15.21 -15.89 -25.09
N GLU A 6 -14.25 -15.03 -25.43
CA GLU A 6 -13.56 -14.20 -24.45
C GLU A 6 -14.60 -13.33 -23.72
N LYS A 7 -14.93 -13.72 -22.48
CA LYS A 7 -15.74 -12.91 -21.58
C LYS A 7 -14.94 -11.63 -21.30
N LYS A 8 -15.37 -10.51 -21.87
CA LYS A 8 -14.82 -9.19 -21.58
C LYS A 8 -14.95 -8.93 -20.08
N HIS A 9 -13.85 -9.00 -19.35
CA HIS A 9 -13.84 -8.69 -17.93
C HIS A 9 -14.12 -7.20 -17.73
N ILE A 10 -15.31 -6.88 -17.25
CA ILE A 10 -15.67 -5.52 -16.81
C ILE A 10 -15.06 -5.35 -15.42
N ARG A 11 -14.16 -4.38 -15.29
CA ARG A 11 -13.59 -4.02 -14.00
C ARG A 11 -14.65 -3.33 -13.13
N GLN A 12 -14.53 -3.51 -11.82
CA GLN A 12 -15.48 -2.97 -10.84
C GLN A 12 -14.77 -2.11 -9.79
N PHE A 13 -15.51 -1.19 -9.18
CA PHE A 13 -14.99 -0.38 -8.09
C PHE A 13 -15.02 -1.20 -6.80
N ASN A 14 -13.84 -1.48 -6.26
CA ASN A 14 -13.73 -2.19 -5.01
C ASN A 14 -14.13 -1.28 -3.83
N THR A 15 -15.07 -1.73 -3.01
CA THR A 15 -15.60 -0.99 -1.85
C THR A 15 -14.95 -1.41 -0.53
N SER A 16 -14.33 -2.60 -0.47
CA SER A 16 -13.73 -3.14 0.75
C SER A 16 -12.66 -4.20 0.47
N GLY A 17 -11.60 -4.22 1.28
CA GLY A 17 -10.51 -5.19 1.13
C GLY A 17 -9.40 -4.68 0.22
N THR A 18 -8.55 -5.60 -0.24
CA THR A 18 -7.45 -5.26 -1.16
C THR A 18 -7.89 -5.35 -2.61
N CYS A 19 -7.29 -4.47 -3.41
CA CYS A 19 -7.67 -4.30 -4.80
C CYS A 19 -6.98 -5.36 -5.65
N ASN A 20 -7.75 -6.09 -6.47
CA ASN A 20 -7.21 -7.02 -7.44
C ASN A 20 -7.08 -6.32 -8.81
N PRO A 21 -5.87 -6.10 -9.34
CA PRO A 21 -5.67 -5.35 -10.60
C PRO A 21 -6.36 -5.95 -11.83
N ILE A 22 -6.72 -7.24 -11.78
CA ILE A 22 -7.41 -7.96 -12.87
C ILE A 22 -8.90 -7.64 -12.86
N SER A 23 -9.55 -7.67 -11.69
CA SER A 23 -11.01 -7.51 -11.55
C SER A 23 -11.44 -6.09 -11.19
N ASP A 24 -10.54 -5.26 -10.67
CA ASP A 24 -10.89 -3.99 -10.04
C ASP A 24 -10.27 -2.81 -10.79
N PHE A 25 -10.90 -1.64 -10.67
CA PHE A 25 -10.26 -0.39 -11.07
C PHE A 25 -9.06 -0.11 -10.15
N TYR A 26 -7.87 -0.17 -10.73
CA TYR A 26 -6.61 0.01 -10.04
C TYR A 26 -5.71 0.97 -10.83
N VAL A 27 -5.14 1.95 -10.13
CA VAL A 27 -4.09 2.82 -10.66
C VAL A 27 -2.79 2.39 -10.02
N SER A 28 -1.84 1.95 -10.86
CA SER A 28 -0.51 1.55 -10.42
C SER A 28 0.24 2.73 -9.80
N ARG A 29 0.94 2.48 -8.70
CA ARG A 29 1.86 3.41 -8.02
C ARG A 29 3.29 2.89 -8.11
N SER A 30 3.70 2.53 -9.32
CA SER A 30 4.97 1.84 -9.59
C SER A 30 6.18 2.65 -9.15
N GLU A 31 6.14 3.97 -9.30
CA GLU A 31 7.24 4.86 -8.90
C GLU A 31 7.40 4.92 -7.38
N GLU A 32 6.29 5.09 -6.65
CA GLU A 32 6.32 5.11 -5.19
C GLU A 32 6.70 3.75 -4.62
N LEU A 33 6.26 2.67 -5.27
CA LEU A 33 6.60 1.32 -4.87
C LEU A 33 8.10 1.03 -5.08
N GLN A 34 8.67 1.47 -6.20
CA GLN A 34 10.11 1.37 -6.42
C GLN A 34 10.90 2.15 -5.37
N LYS A 35 10.51 3.40 -5.07
CA LYS A 35 11.13 4.21 -4.01
C LYS A 35 11.02 3.52 -2.65
N ALA A 36 9.89 2.88 -2.34
CA ALA A 36 9.72 2.14 -1.10
C ALA A 36 10.64 0.91 -1.02
N LEU A 37 10.80 0.17 -2.13
CA LEU A 37 11.73 -0.97 -2.20
C LEU A 37 13.18 -0.54 -1.99
N GLU A 38 13.61 0.55 -2.63
CA GLU A 38 14.96 1.10 -2.48
C GLU A 38 15.20 1.53 -1.02
N ASN A 39 14.21 2.18 -0.39
CA ASN A 39 14.26 2.57 1.02
C ASN A 39 14.22 1.39 2.01
N ILE A 40 13.72 0.21 1.61
CA ILE A 40 13.75 -1.00 2.43
C ILE A 40 15.06 -1.77 2.23
N LYS A 41 15.49 -1.97 0.98
CA LYS A 41 16.71 -2.74 0.68
C LYS A 41 17.98 -2.03 1.14
N GLY A 42 17.93 -0.70 1.22
CA GLY A 42 19.12 0.08 1.53
C GLY A 42 20.11 0.12 0.37
N VAL A 43 21.18 0.88 0.53
CA VAL A 43 22.28 0.98 -0.45
C VAL A 43 23.50 0.29 0.16
N PRO A 44 24.21 -0.59 -0.59
CA PRO A 44 25.45 -1.18 -0.12
C PRO A 44 26.43 -0.10 0.35
N GLY A 45 26.93 -0.22 1.59
CA GLY A 45 27.86 0.75 2.18
C GLY A 45 27.21 1.95 2.89
N LYS A 46 25.88 2.02 3.01
CA LYS A 46 25.19 3.01 3.86
C LYS A 46 24.32 2.34 4.92
N THR A 47 24.36 2.87 6.14
CA THR A 47 23.39 2.58 7.20
C THR A 47 22.05 3.27 6.88
N GLY A 48 21.19 2.55 6.17
CA GLY A 48 19.83 2.97 5.81
C GLY A 48 19.16 1.84 5.04
N GLY A 49 17.83 1.69 5.15
CA GLY A 49 17.15 0.49 4.62
C GLY A 49 16.25 -0.22 5.64
N LYS A 50 15.32 0.46 6.32
CA LYS A 50 14.51 -0.18 7.38
C LYS A 50 13.05 0.22 7.42
N TYR A 51 12.73 1.41 6.93
CA TYR A 51 11.38 1.95 7.00
C TYR A 51 11.13 2.89 5.82
N PHE A 52 9.88 2.95 5.40
CA PHE A 52 9.35 3.97 4.52
C PHE A 52 8.10 4.56 5.17
N THR A 53 7.75 5.78 4.80
CA THR A 53 6.54 6.43 5.31
C THR A 53 5.59 6.69 4.16
N MET A 54 4.31 6.35 4.35
CA MET A 54 3.24 6.63 3.40
C MET A 54 2.15 7.44 4.08
N PHE A 55 1.96 8.68 3.62
CA PHE A 55 0.86 9.54 4.05
C PHE A 55 -0.30 9.41 3.08
N ALA A 56 -1.41 8.83 3.53
CA ALA A 56 -2.63 8.76 2.74
C ALA A 56 -3.88 8.67 3.61
N SER A 57 -4.99 9.24 3.14
CA SER A 57 -6.31 9.15 3.76
C SER A 57 -6.82 7.70 3.84
N ARG A 58 -7.85 7.46 4.66
CA ARG A 58 -8.54 6.14 4.71
C ARG A 58 -8.98 5.74 3.29
N GLN A 59 -8.96 4.43 3.02
CA GLN A 59 -9.37 3.84 1.72
C GLN A 59 -8.55 4.25 0.48
N MET A 60 -7.42 4.94 0.63
CA MET A 60 -6.51 5.27 -0.47
C MET A 60 -5.63 4.08 -0.94
N GLY A 61 -6.07 2.83 -0.73
CA GLY A 61 -5.34 1.63 -1.15
C GLY A 61 -3.99 1.38 -0.44
N LYS A 62 -3.84 1.84 0.80
CA LYS A 62 -2.59 1.62 1.59
C LYS A 62 -2.29 0.13 1.77
N THR A 63 -3.30 -0.68 2.08
CA THR A 63 -3.15 -2.12 2.27
C THR A 63 -2.73 -2.79 0.96
N THR A 64 -3.40 -2.46 -0.15
CA THR A 64 -3.01 -2.94 -1.50
C THR A 64 -1.55 -2.60 -1.82
N PHE A 65 -1.13 -1.38 -1.50
CA PHE A 65 0.26 -0.96 -1.72
C PHE A 65 1.26 -1.80 -0.90
N ILE A 66 0.96 -2.09 0.37
CA ILE A 66 1.82 -2.92 1.22
C ILE A 66 1.88 -4.36 0.69
N GLU A 67 0.75 -4.93 0.25
CA GLU A 67 0.73 -6.28 -0.34
C GLU A 67 1.58 -6.36 -1.62
N GLU A 68 1.46 -5.37 -2.51
CA GLU A 68 2.28 -5.33 -3.73
C GLU A 68 3.77 -5.17 -3.41
N LEU A 69 4.10 -4.34 -2.41
CA LEU A 69 5.47 -4.13 -1.94
C LEU A 69 6.08 -5.41 -1.36
N VAL A 70 5.36 -6.09 -0.47
CA VAL A 70 5.77 -7.36 0.13
C VAL A 70 5.92 -8.45 -0.94
N GLY A 71 5.04 -8.47 -1.93
CA GLY A 71 5.14 -9.39 -3.06
C GLY A 71 6.41 -9.24 -3.90
N LYS A 72 7.10 -8.08 -3.83
CA LYS A 72 8.37 -7.82 -4.54
C LYS A 72 9.61 -7.94 -3.66
N LEU A 73 9.46 -8.21 -2.36
CA LEU A 73 10.57 -8.49 -1.47
C LEU A 73 10.97 -9.96 -1.56
N ASP A 74 12.27 -10.20 -1.40
CA ASP A 74 12.81 -11.55 -1.30
C ASP A 74 12.45 -12.14 0.07
N LYS A 75 11.60 -13.18 0.07
CA LYS A 75 11.10 -13.80 1.30
C LYS A 75 12.16 -14.63 2.04
N GLU A 76 13.28 -14.95 1.40
CA GLU A 76 14.40 -15.60 2.08
C GLU A 76 15.19 -14.60 2.94
N ILE A 77 15.09 -13.31 2.63
CA ILE A 77 15.81 -12.22 3.30
C ILE A 77 14.90 -11.44 4.26
N TYR A 78 13.62 -11.28 3.91
CA TYR A 78 12.68 -10.43 4.63
C TYR A 78 11.45 -11.19 5.13
N GLU A 79 11.16 -11.09 6.43
CA GLU A 79 9.91 -11.54 7.04
C GLU A 79 8.98 -10.33 7.28
N PRO A 80 7.92 -10.14 6.48
CA PRO A 80 7.06 -8.96 6.58
C PRO A 80 6.13 -9.02 7.80
N VAL A 81 6.30 -8.08 8.74
CA VAL A 81 5.39 -7.92 9.90
C VAL A 81 4.57 -6.64 9.74
N VAL A 82 3.25 -6.76 9.68
CA VAL A 82 2.32 -5.62 9.59
C VAL A 82 1.65 -5.40 10.95
N THR A 83 1.97 -4.30 11.61
CA THR A 83 1.33 -3.91 12.88
C THR A 83 0.41 -2.71 12.70
N ALA A 84 -0.84 -2.81 13.16
CA ALA A 84 -1.76 -1.67 13.24
C ALA A 84 -1.88 -1.21 14.69
N ILE A 85 -1.36 -0.01 15.00
CA ILE A 85 -1.52 0.59 16.32
C ILE A 85 -2.77 1.49 16.29
N PRO A 86 -3.83 1.16 17.06
CA PRO A 86 -5.00 2.01 17.16
C PRO A 86 -4.60 3.31 17.86
N VAL A 87 -4.62 4.42 17.14
CA VAL A 87 -4.40 5.74 17.75
C VAL A 87 -5.69 6.12 18.48
N SER A 88 -5.65 6.16 19.81
CA SER A 88 -6.79 6.68 20.57
C SER A 88 -7.04 8.15 20.18
N PRO A 89 -8.30 8.60 20.10
CA PRO A 89 -8.57 9.99 19.78
C PRO A 89 -7.97 10.85 20.89
N LYS A 90 -6.93 11.63 20.59
CA LYS A 90 -6.48 12.69 21.51
C LYS A 90 -7.66 13.64 21.70
N SER A 91 -8.09 13.82 22.94
CA SER A 91 -9.08 14.82 23.35
C SER A 91 -8.74 16.16 22.70
N ARG A 92 -9.64 16.64 21.85
CA ARG A 92 -9.52 17.92 21.13
C ARG A 92 -9.35 19.04 22.16
N VAL A 93 -8.11 19.51 22.36
CA VAL A 93 -7.83 20.70 23.17
C VAL A 93 -8.48 21.88 22.44
N LYS A 94 -9.58 22.41 23.00
CA LYS A 94 -10.25 23.60 22.48
C LYS A 94 -9.25 24.75 22.58
N GLN A 95 -8.78 25.26 21.43
CA GLN A 95 -8.09 26.54 21.41
C GLN A 95 -9.09 27.62 21.86
N LYS A 96 -8.83 28.24 23.01
CA LYS A 96 -9.51 29.47 23.43
C LYS A 96 -9.16 30.54 22.40
N LYS A 97 -10.16 31.02 21.66
CA LYS A 97 -10.05 32.30 20.95
C LYS A 97 -9.87 33.38 22.01
N PHE A 98 -8.73 34.07 21.97
CA PHE A 98 -8.60 35.36 22.63
C PHE A 98 -9.27 36.39 21.72
N SER A 99 -10.36 36.95 22.23
CA SER A 99 -11.03 38.15 21.71
C SER A 99 -10.29 39.39 22.17
#